data_AF-A0A1V3RQF7-F1
#
_entry.id   AF-A0A1V3RQF7-F1
#
_cell.length_a   1.000
_cell.length_b   1.000
_cell.length_c   1.000
_cell.angle_alpha   90.00
_cell.angle_beta   90.00
_cell.angle_gamma   90.00
#
_symmetry.space_group_name_H-M   'P 1'
#
loop_
_entity.id
_entity.type
_entity.pdbx_description
1 polymer ?
#
loop_
_entity_poly.entity_id
_entity_poly.type
_entity_poly.pdbx_seq_one_letter_code
_entity_poly.pdbx_strand_id
1 'polypeptide(L)' 'MSLGTILLIVLILMLIGVFPTWPHSKSWGYGPTGGLGLVVVILVVLVLMGRL' A
#
# COMPACT_ATOMS: atom_id res chain seq x y z
N MET A 1 -15.69 20.66 18.34
CA MET A 1 -15.44 19.32 17.78
C MET A 1 -14.86 18.45 18.88
N SER A 2 -15.32 17.21 19.09
CA SER A 2 -14.70 16.33 20.09
C SER A 2 -13.40 15.75 19.52
N LEU A 3 -12.43 15.44 20.38
CA LEU A 3 -11.15 14.83 19.99
C LEU A 3 -11.34 13.56 19.15
N GLY A 4 -12.36 12.76 19.48
CA GLY A 4 -12.72 11.56 18.72
C GLY A 4 -13.12 11.85 17.27
N THR A 5 -13.87 12.93 17.02
CA THR A 5 -14.23 13.35 15.66
C THR A 5 -12.99 13.78 14.85
N ILE A 6 -12.05 14.48 15.48
CA ILE A 6 -10.79 14.91 14.83
C ILE A 6 -9.96 13.67 14.45
N LEU A 7 -9.79 12.73 15.36
CA LEU A 7 -9.05 11.49 15.11
C LEU A 7 -9.70 10.66 13.99
N LEU A 8 -11.03 10.59 13.96
CA LEU A 8 -11.76 9.88 12.90
C LEU A 8 -11.54 10.53 11.52
N ILE A 9 -11.56 11.87 11.45
CA ILE A 9 -11.30 12.60 10.21
C ILE A 9 -9.86 12.35 9.73
N VAL A 10 -8.87 12.43 10.64
CA VAL A 10 -7.47 12.15 10.30
C VAL A 10 -7.28 10.72 9.80
N LEU A 11 -7.94 9.74 10.43
CA LEU A 11 -7.92 8.34 10.00
C LEU A 11 -8.46 8.18 8.57
N ILE A 12 -9.60 8.80 8.26
CA ILE A 12 -10.21 8.76 6.92
C ILE A 12 -9.29 9.41 5.89
N LEU A 13 -8.67 10.55 6.21
CA LEU A 13 -7.73 11.22 5.31
C LEU A 13 -6.49 10.37 5.01
N MET A 14 -5.95 9.65 6.01
CA MET A 14 -4.83 8.73 5.80
C MET A 14 -5.21 7.56 4.88
N LEU A 15 -6.40 6.97 5.04
CA LEU A 15 -6.88 5.88 4.18
C LEU A 15 -7.04 6.34 2.72
N ILE A 16 -7.56 7.56 2.50
CA ILE A 16 -7.74 8.13 1.17
C ILE A 16 -6.39 8.49 0.51
N GLY A 17 -5.41 8.95 1.30
CA GLY A 17 -4.08 9.34 0.83
C GLY A 17 -3.23 8.18 0.29
N VAL A 18 -3.51 6.95 0.73
CA VAL A 18 -2.82 5.73 0.26
C VAL A 18 -3.23 5.34 -1.16
N PHE A 19 -4.42 5.75 -1.64
CA PHE A 19 -4.84 5.42 -2.99
C PHE A 19 -3.97 6.16 -4.03
N PRO A 20 -3.40 5.46 -5.03
CA PRO A 20 -2.55 6.06 -6.05
C PRO A 20 -3.35 6.80 -7.14
N THR A 21 -4.46 7.46 -6.77
CA THR A 21 -5.29 8.28 -7.67
C THR A 21 -4.78 9.72 -7.75
N TRP A 22 -4.03 10.18 -6.73
CA TRP A 22 -3.52 11.55 -6.65
C TRP A 22 -2.23 11.71 -7.47
N PRO A 23 -2.10 12.76 -8.32
CA PRO A 23 -0.89 13.03 -9.09
C PRO A 23 0.40 13.17 -8.23
N HIS A 24 0.28 13.62 -6.98
CA HIS A 24 1.40 13.70 -6.03
C HIS A 24 1.82 12.32 -5.48
N SER A 25 0.86 11.40 -5.28
CA SER A 25 1.08 9.99 -4.92
C SER A 25 1.63 9.14 -6.07
N LYS A 26 1.72 9.68 -7.30
CA LYS A 26 2.39 9.01 -8.43
C LYS A 26 3.90 8.83 -8.20
N SER A 27 4.54 9.71 -7.41
CA SER A 27 5.96 9.60 -7.05
C SER A 27 6.25 8.50 -6.01
N TRP A 28 5.23 8.02 -5.29
CA TRP A 28 5.36 6.81 -4.45
C TRP A 28 5.43 5.54 -5.30
N GLY A 29 5.00 5.62 -6.55
CA GLY A 29 5.06 4.55 -7.54
C GLY A 29 4.42 3.26 -7.03
N TYR A 30 5.12 2.16 -7.28
CA TYR A 30 4.83 0.81 -6.80
C TYR A 30 5.25 0.56 -5.33
N GLY A 31 5.51 1.59 -4.51
CA GLY A 31 6.08 1.40 -3.16
C GLY A 31 5.31 0.38 -2.29
N PRO A 32 3.98 0.51 -2.13
CA PRO A 32 3.18 -0.48 -1.40
C PRO A 32 2.81 -1.71 -2.26
N THR A 33 2.40 -1.49 -3.51
CA THR A 33 1.83 -2.52 -4.39
C THR A 33 2.86 -3.34 -5.16
N GLY A 34 4.00 -2.78 -5.52
CA GLY A 34 5.12 -3.52 -6.11
C GLY A 34 6.07 -4.12 -5.09
N GLY A 35 6.07 -3.67 -3.83
CA GLY A 35 6.64 -4.48 -2.75
C GLY A 35 5.90 -5.82 -2.63
N LEU A 36 4.57 -5.78 -2.53
CA LEU A 36 3.74 -6.98 -2.56
C LEU A 36 3.85 -7.75 -3.88
N GLY A 37 3.85 -7.05 -5.02
CA GLY A 37 4.04 -7.67 -6.33
C GLY A 37 5.39 -8.39 -6.45
N LEU A 38 6.47 -7.78 -5.96
CA LEU A 38 7.81 -8.38 -5.93
C LEU A 38 7.83 -9.63 -5.03
N VAL A 39 7.21 -9.56 -3.84
CA VAL A 39 7.10 -10.72 -2.94
C VAL A 39 6.34 -11.86 -3.62
N VAL A 40 5.21 -11.58 -4.27
CA VAL A 40 4.44 -12.59 -5.01
C VAL A 40 5.28 -13.21 -6.13
N VAL A 41 6.02 -12.40 -6.89
CA VAL A 41 6.93 -12.90 -7.94
C VAL A 41 8.02 -13.80 -7.35
N ILE A 42 8.64 -13.40 -6.23
CA ILE A 42 9.65 -14.21 -5.54
C ILE A 42 9.08 -15.56 -5.10
N LEU A 43 7.89 -15.55 -4.47
CA LEU A 43 7.24 -16.78 -4.02
C LEU A 43 6.93 -17.72 -5.17
N VAL A 44 6.41 -17.20 -6.29
CA VAL A 44 6.14 -18.00 -7.50
C VAL A 44 7.43 -18.65 -8.01
N VAL A 45 8.54 -17.90 -8.08
CA VAL A 45 9.84 -18.45 -8.51
C VAL A 45 10.32 -19.55 -7.56
N LEU A 46 10.21 -19.35 -6.24
CA LEU A 46 10.62 -20.35 -5.26
C LEU A 46 9.82 -21.64 -5.35
N VAL A 47 8.50 -21.54 -5.54
CA VAL A 47 7.62 -22.71 -5.78
C VAL A 47 8.02 -23.44 -7.06
N LEU A 48 8.27 -22.71 -8.15
CA LEU A 48 8.68 -23.31 -9.43
C LEU A 48 10.06 -23.98 -9.36
N MET A 49 10.97 -23.45 -8.53
CA MET A 49 12.28 -24.05 -8.28
C MET A 49 12.25 -25.18 -7.24
N GLY A 50 11.07 -25.52 -6.67
CA GLY A 50 10.93 -26.53 -5.62
C GLY A 50 11.68 -26.19 -4.33
N ARG A 51 11.87 -24.89 -4.07
CA ARG A 51 12.60 -24.37 -2.90
C ARG A 51 11.66 -23.80 -1.82
N LEU A 52 10.36 -24.07 -1.97
CA LEU A 52 9.32 -23.75 -1.01
C LEU A 52 8.67 -25.04 -0.46
#